data_AF-A0A9E6D4L5-F1
#
_entry.id   AF-A0A9E6D4L5-F1
#
_cell.length_a   1.000
_cell.length_b   1.000
_cell.length_c   1.000
_cell.angle_alpha   90.00
_cell.angle_beta   90.00
_cell.angle_gamma   90.00
#
_symmetry.space_group_name_H-M   'P 1'
#
loop_
_entity.id
_entity.type
_entity.pdbx_description
1 polymer ?
#
loop_
_entity_poly.entity_id
_entity_poly.type
_entity_poly.pdbx_seq_one_letter_code
_entity_poly.pdbx_strand_id
1 'polypeptide(L)'
;MKLNFLNSGIDSLKKGFENLNKYESINFSNSSAKSKEKRFYYLKDAILFIQHGIEVLFKSIITRHSEYLIFSQIDSNVKKALLQKKQRNLNSVFESDLKNKIHTVTFLESIERLKIIPTVEISKSLEKRLKELESYRNIIMHSEPHLNEYQINITLDGLSDDLDIFFINNIGAKYKTISGYSSLIKNMSKFKTLLAKKELELKTYSIDTIIKALKHSNISIGSNEVKRITNLNSCTKFLTEIFASDLVFGTDLYNGYCSGRVTKIKRKTDNIFEMFTADNNAYFEFKLKSIIINIPKIVSEKSPIIFIESDNIEFDEKIWKKEYLEEYREIKSIHYYQGKENKEIVYSGEIDDDDDEFEYEEFDSYVRFLTKGIYCFLNIHGLEYNRNYAKLVEELRAMNGKRLEVELRENILE
;
A
#
# COMPACT_ATOMS: atom_id res chain seq x y z
N MET A 1 -10.63 -7.56 -33.12
CA MET A 1 -9.71 -7.36 -31.97
C MET A 1 -9.53 -8.70 -31.27
N LYS A 2 -8.30 -9.23 -31.14
CA LYS A 2 -8.03 -10.50 -30.43
C LYS A 2 -7.63 -10.20 -28.99
N LEU A 3 -8.58 -10.34 -28.05
CA LEU A 3 -8.32 -10.24 -26.62
C LEU A 3 -7.99 -11.64 -26.09
N ASN A 4 -6.83 -11.78 -25.45
CA ASN A 4 -6.48 -12.99 -24.70
C ASN A 4 -6.88 -12.84 -23.23
N PHE A 5 -7.03 -13.96 -22.51
CA PHE A 5 -7.40 -13.95 -21.10
C PHE A 5 -6.53 -12.99 -20.28
N LEU A 6 -5.22 -12.98 -20.51
CA LEU A 6 -4.29 -12.10 -19.80
C LEU A 6 -4.66 -10.61 -19.90
N ASN A 7 -4.84 -10.09 -21.12
CA ASN A 7 -5.14 -8.68 -21.33
C ASN A 7 -6.54 -8.31 -20.82
N SER A 8 -7.53 -9.18 -21.06
CA SER A 8 -8.91 -8.98 -20.56
C SER A 8 -8.99 -8.97 -19.04
N GLY A 9 -8.23 -9.86 -18.38
CA GLY A 9 -8.19 -9.94 -16.93
C GLY A 9 -7.51 -8.74 -16.29
N ILE A 10 -6.38 -8.27 -16.85
CA ILE A 10 -5.70 -7.05 -16.42
C ILE A 10 -6.61 -5.82 -16.59
N ASP A 11 -7.26 -5.68 -17.75
CA ASP A 11 -8.18 -4.55 -18.01
C ASP A 11 -9.35 -4.52 -17.01
N SER A 12 -9.92 -5.69 -16.73
CA SER A 12 -11.03 -5.81 -15.77
C SER A 12 -10.58 -5.50 -14.34
N LEU A 13 -9.42 -6.03 -13.91
CA LEU A 13 -8.84 -5.68 -12.61
C LEU A 13 -8.62 -4.16 -12.47
N LYS A 14 -8.04 -3.52 -13.50
CA LYS A 14 -7.81 -2.07 -13.50
C LYS A 14 -9.10 -1.29 -13.32
N LYS A 15 -10.13 -1.60 -14.11
CA LYS A 15 -11.46 -0.98 -13.97
C LYS A 15 -12.05 -1.21 -12.57
N GLY A 16 -11.85 -2.39 -12.00
CA GLY A 16 -12.28 -2.72 -10.65
C GLY A 16 -11.65 -1.83 -9.59
N PHE A 17 -10.32 -1.71 -9.60
CA PHE A 17 -9.60 -0.85 -8.65
C PHE A 17 -9.78 0.65 -8.93
N GLU A 18 -9.99 1.06 -10.18
CA GLU A 18 -10.39 2.44 -10.50
C GLU A 18 -11.75 2.80 -9.89
N ASN A 19 -12.74 1.89 -9.96
CA ASN A 19 -14.03 2.09 -9.31
C ASN A 19 -13.92 2.05 -7.79
N LEU A 20 -13.05 1.20 -7.23
CA LEU A 20 -12.77 1.20 -5.79
C LEU A 20 -12.22 2.55 -5.34
N ASN A 21 -11.26 3.11 -6.08
CA ASN A 21 -10.71 4.44 -5.78
C ASN A 21 -11.79 5.53 -5.83
N LYS A 22 -12.71 5.49 -6.80
CA LYS A 22 -13.85 6.42 -6.88
C LYS A 22 -14.85 6.23 -5.74
N TYR A 23 -15.05 5.00 -5.28
CA TYR A 23 -15.87 4.71 -4.10
C TYR A 23 -15.24 5.31 -2.84
N GLU A 24 -13.91 5.20 -2.69
CA GLU A 24 -13.16 5.72 -1.54
C GLU A 24 -13.08 7.25 -1.53
N SER A 25 -13.03 7.88 -2.71
CA SER A 25 -12.94 9.34 -2.80
C SER A 25 -14.26 10.07 -2.53
N ILE A 26 -15.41 9.38 -2.62
CA ILE A 26 -16.68 9.95 -2.19
C ILE A 26 -16.70 10.00 -0.67
N ASN A 27 -16.37 11.17 -0.12
CA ASN A 27 -16.39 11.50 1.30
C ASN A 27 -17.68 11.02 1.98
N PHE A 28 -17.50 10.31 3.10
CA PHE A 28 -18.60 9.88 3.99
C PHE A 28 -19.41 11.05 4.57
N SER A 29 -18.86 12.27 4.55
CA SER A 29 -19.43 13.48 5.12
C SER A 29 -20.46 14.20 4.23
N ASN A 30 -20.55 13.87 2.93
CA ASN A 30 -21.59 14.44 2.05
C ASN A 30 -22.85 13.55 2.05
N SER A 31 -23.72 13.80 3.03
CA SER A 31 -24.96 13.06 3.33
C SER A 31 -26.10 13.21 2.30
N SER A 32 -25.84 13.61 1.06
CA SER A 32 -26.91 13.65 0.06
C SER A 32 -27.24 12.24 -0.44
N ALA A 33 -28.53 11.93 -0.61
CA ALA A 33 -29.00 10.63 -1.10
C ALA A 33 -28.32 10.23 -2.42
N LYS A 34 -28.10 11.21 -3.31
CA LYS A 34 -27.39 11.04 -4.59
C LYS A 34 -25.92 10.60 -4.42
N SER A 35 -25.23 11.08 -3.38
CA SER A 35 -23.84 10.69 -3.10
C SER A 35 -23.76 9.24 -2.59
N LYS A 36 -24.71 8.84 -1.74
CA LYS A 36 -24.81 7.45 -1.25
C LYS A 36 -25.10 6.46 -2.38
N GLU A 37 -26.01 6.81 -3.29
CA GLU A 37 -26.35 5.97 -4.44
C GLU A 37 -25.15 5.81 -5.40
N LYS A 38 -24.49 6.92 -5.75
CA LYS A 38 -23.30 6.91 -6.60
C LYS A 38 -22.16 6.06 -6.00
N ARG A 39 -21.98 6.18 -4.68
CA ARG A 39 -20.97 5.42 -3.92
C ARG A 39 -21.27 3.92 -3.95
N PHE A 40 -22.54 3.53 -3.77
CA PHE A 40 -22.96 2.13 -3.91
C PHE A 40 -22.67 1.57 -5.31
N TYR A 41 -22.98 2.31 -6.39
CA TYR A 41 -22.68 1.84 -7.74
C TYR A 41 -21.20 1.65 -7.99
N TYR A 42 -20.34 2.56 -7.51
CA TYR A 42 -18.90 2.37 -7.62
C TYR A 42 -18.40 1.15 -6.86
N LEU A 43 -18.92 0.89 -5.65
CA LEU A 43 -18.56 -0.31 -4.90
C LEU A 43 -19.00 -1.60 -5.60
N LYS A 44 -20.23 -1.60 -6.11
CA LYS A 44 -20.79 -2.70 -6.90
C LYS A 44 -19.92 -2.98 -8.12
N ASP A 45 -19.62 -1.96 -8.91
CA ASP A 45 -18.81 -2.12 -10.12
C ASP A 45 -17.38 -2.56 -9.76
N ALA A 46 -16.80 -2.03 -8.68
CA ALA A 46 -15.50 -2.47 -8.19
C ALA A 46 -15.49 -3.97 -7.90
N ILE A 47 -16.44 -4.48 -7.12
CA ILE A 47 -16.51 -5.91 -6.76
C ILE A 47 -16.71 -6.78 -7.99
N LEU A 48 -17.61 -6.40 -8.91
CA LEU A 48 -17.88 -7.15 -10.13
C LEU A 48 -16.64 -7.23 -11.04
N PHE A 49 -15.97 -6.09 -11.28
CA PHE A 49 -14.80 -6.05 -12.14
C PHE A 49 -13.57 -6.71 -11.52
N ILE A 50 -13.36 -6.57 -10.20
CA ILE A 50 -12.26 -7.25 -9.49
C ILE A 50 -12.45 -8.77 -9.57
N GLN A 51 -13.62 -9.28 -9.18
CA GLN A 51 -13.91 -10.71 -9.21
C GLN A 51 -13.73 -11.27 -10.63
N HIS A 52 -14.28 -10.58 -11.64
CA HIS A 52 -14.17 -11.02 -13.03
C HIS A 52 -12.72 -11.01 -13.51
N GLY A 53 -11.96 -9.95 -13.19
CA GLY A 53 -10.55 -9.84 -13.56
C GLY A 53 -9.70 -10.97 -12.97
N ILE A 54 -9.94 -11.32 -11.71
CA ILE A 54 -9.28 -12.45 -11.04
C ILE A 54 -9.65 -13.77 -11.73
N GLU A 55 -10.94 -14.04 -11.95
CA GLU A 55 -11.40 -15.27 -12.62
C GLU A 55 -10.70 -15.47 -13.97
N VAL A 56 -10.67 -14.40 -14.77
CA VAL A 56 -10.07 -14.41 -16.10
C VAL A 56 -8.56 -14.64 -16.04
N LEU A 57 -7.86 -14.07 -15.05
CA LEU A 57 -6.42 -14.32 -14.88
C LEU A 57 -6.12 -15.71 -14.34
N PHE A 58 -6.93 -16.24 -13.43
CA PHE A 58 -6.85 -17.63 -12.98
C PHE A 58 -7.02 -18.58 -14.17
N LYS A 59 -8.02 -18.34 -15.02
CA LYS A 59 -8.19 -19.05 -16.30
C LYS A 59 -6.96 -18.94 -17.19
N SER A 60 -6.30 -17.77 -17.25
CA SER A 60 -5.04 -17.61 -17.99
C SER A 60 -3.89 -18.43 -17.41
N ILE A 61 -3.81 -18.64 -16.09
CA ILE A 61 -2.79 -19.50 -15.48
C ILE A 61 -3.13 -20.96 -15.79
N ILE A 62 -4.36 -21.37 -15.49
CA ILE A 62 -4.86 -22.74 -15.72
C ILE A 62 -4.61 -23.21 -17.16
N THR A 63 -4.96 -22.38 -18.16
CA THR A 63 -4.77 -22.74 -19.58
C THR A 63 -3.33 -22.87 -20.01
N ARG A 64 -2.37 -22.24 -19.33
CA ARG A 64 -0.94 -22.43 -19.63
C ARG A 64 -0.44 -23.79 -19.15
N HIS A 65 -1.02 -24.31 -18.08
CA HIS A 65 -0.69 -25.65 -17.58
C HIS A 65 -1.42 -26.74 -18.37
N SER A 66 -2.72 -26.56 -18.62
CA SER A 66 -3.50 -27.48 -19.44
C SER A 66 -4.77 -26.80 -19.96
N GLU A 67 -4.99 -26.85 -21.28
CA GLU A 67 -6.21 -26.32 -21.91
C GLU A 67 -7.48 -27.06 -21.43
N TYR A 68 -7.37 -28.29 -20.95
CA TYR A 68 -8.52 -29.08 -20.48
C TYR A 68 -9.06 -28.61 -19.13
N LEU A 69 -8.20 -28.02 -18.29
CA LEU A 69 -8.57 -27.63 -16.93
C LEU A 69 -9.48 -26.40 -16.87
N ILE A 70 -9.62 -25.66 -17.98
CA ILE A 70 -10.49 -24.48 -18.04
C ILE A 70 -11.98 -24.82 -18.19
N PHE A 71 -12.32 -26.05 -18.55
CA PHE A 71 -13.71 -26.47 -18.71
C PHE A 71 -14.26 -26.94 -17.37
N SER A 72 -15.49 -26.53 -17.04
CA SER A 72 -16.16 -27.05 -15.83
C SER A 72 -16.33 -28.57 -15.94
N GLN A 73 -16.73 -29.05 -17.13
CA GLN A 73 -16.80 -30.48 -17.46
C GLN A 73 -16.33 -30.74 -18.90
N ILE A 74 -15.69 -31.89 -19.15
CA ILE A 74 -15.29 -32.34 -20.50
C ILE A 74 -16.41 -33.19 -21.10
N ASP A 75 -17.48 -32.52 -21.51
CA ASP A 75 -18.66 -33.13 -22.10
C ASP A 75 -18.49 -33.41 -23.61
N SER A 76 -19.56 -33.85 -24.27
CA SER A 76 -19.54 -34.11 -25.71
C SER A 76 -19.33 -32.84 -26.55
N ASN A 77 -19.76 -31.66 -26.06
CA ASN A 77 -19.59 -30.39 -26.76
C ASN A 77 -18.13 -29.95 -26.74
N VAL A 78 -17.47 -30.02 -25.59
CA VAL A 78 -16.04 -29.70 -25.44
C VAL A 78 -15.19 -30.63 -26.30
N LYS A 79 -15.47 -31.94 -26.30
CA LYS A 79 -14.76 -32.91 -27.15
C LYS A 79 -14.88 -32.57 -28.64
N LYS A 80 -16.10 -32.26 -29.11
CA LYS A 80 -16.34 -31.83 -30.50
C LYS A 80 -15.65 -30.51 -30.82
N ALA A 81 -15.68 -29.54 -29.91
CA ALA A 81 -15.01 -28.25 -30.08
C ALA A 81 -13.49 -28.37 -30.17
N LEU A 82 -12.87 -29.24 -29.36
CA LEU A 82 -11.44 -29.54 -29.44
C LEU A 82 -11.07 -30.23 -30.75
N LEU A 83 -11.91 -31.15 -31.25
CA LEU A 83 -11.73 -31.76 -32.57
C LEU A 83 -11.83 -30.71 -33.68
N GLN A 84 -12.83 -29.83 -33.65
CA GLN A 84 -12.96 -28.73 -34.60
C GLN A 84 -11.75 -27.80 -34.56
N LYS A 85 -11.26 -27.45 -33.36
CA LYS A 85 -10.05 -26.65 -33.18
C LYS A 85 -8.86 -27.29 -33.89
N LYS A 86 -8.64 -28.59 -33.71
CA LYS A 86 -7.55 -29.33 -34.36
C LYS A 86 -7.72 -29.42 -35.88
N GLN A 87 -8.93 -29.75 -36.36
CA GLN A 87 -9.23 -29.96 -37.77
C GLN A 87 -9.17 -28.65 -38.58
N ARG A 88 -9.65 -27.55 -38.00
CA ARG A 88 -9.71 -26.23 -38.64
C ARG A 88 -8.55 -25.32 -38.25
N ASN A 89 -7.56 -25.83 -37.51
CA ASN A 89 -6.41 -25.08 -37.00
C ASN A 89 -6.80 -23.76 -36.28
N LEU A 90 -7.83 -23.83 -35.44
CA LEU A 90 -8.32 -22.67 -34.68
C LEU A 90 -7.39 -22.36 -33.51
N ASN A 91 -7.32 -21.09 -33.11
CA ASN A 91 -6.48 -20.69 -31.97
C ASN A 91 -7.12 -21.07 -30.64
N SER A 92 -8.45 -21.21 -30.61
CA SER A 92 -9.22 -21.42 -29.39
C SER A 92 -10.49 -22.23 -29.66
N VAL A 93 -10.93 -23.01 -28.67
CA VAL A 93 -12.23 -23.70 -28.73
C VAL A 93 -13.42 -22.72 -28.78
N PHE A 94 -13.22 -21.46 -28.38
CA PHE A 94 -14.25 -20.41 -28.48
C PHE A 94 -14.40 -19.85 -29.91
N GLU A 95 -13.55 -20.28 -30.85
CA GLU A 95 -13.72 -20.04 -32.28
C GLU A 95 -14.53 -21.16 -32.96
N SER A 96 -14.88 -22.24 -32.22
CA SER A 96 -15.67 -23.36 -32.73
C SER A 96 -17.15 -23.01 -32.87
N ASP A 97 -17.88 -23.83 -33.64
CA ASP A 97 -19.33 -23.67 -33.83
C ASP A 97 -20.11 -23.89 -32.51
N LEU A 98 -19.46 -24.50 -31.51
CA LEU A 98 -20.03 -24.85 -30.21
C LEU A 98 -19.70 -23.84 -29.10
N LYS A 99 -19.09 -22.70 -29.42
CA LYS A 99 -18.64 -21.69 -28.44
C LYS A 99 -19.66 -21.32 -27.35
N ASN A 100 -20.96 -21.26 -27.69
CA ASN A 100 -22.03 -20.89 -26.75
C ASN A 100 -22.50 -22.06 -25.86
N LYS A 101 -22.04 -23.28 -26.13
CA LYS A 101 -22.36 -24.50 -25.39
C LYS A 101 -21.20 -24.97 -24.50
N ILE A 102 -20.08 -24.26 -24.53
CA ILE A 102 -18.89 -24.59 -23.75
C ILE A 102 -18.94 -23.79 -22.44
N HIS A 103 -19.00 -24.51 -21.33
CA HIS A 103 -18.94 -23.92 -20.01
C HIS A 103 -17.52 -23.98 -19.44
N THR A 104 -16.95 -22.82 -19.14
CA THR A 104 -15.68 -22.72 -18.43
C THR A 104 -15.89 -22.77 -16.93
N VAL A 105 -14.83 -23.10 -16.19
CA VAL A 105 -14.80 -23.01 -14.73
C VAL A 105 -15.29 -21.63 -14.24
N THR A 106 -16.08 -21.64 -13.19
CA THR A 106 -16.49 -20.48 -12.39
C THR A 106 -15.32 -19.95 -11.55
N PHE A 107 -15.51 -18.82 -10.87
CA PHE A 107 -14.51 -18.27 -9.94
C PHE A 107 -14.07 -19.26 -8.86
N LEU A 108 -15.01 -19.87 -8.13
CA LEU A 108 -14.67 -20.84 -7.09
C LEU A 108 -14.02 -22.10 -7.67
N GLU A 109 -14.53 -22.62 -8.78
CA GLU A 109 -13.88 -23.75 -9.46
C GLU A 109 -12.46 -23.39 -9.90
N SER A 110 -12.22 -22.16 -10.37
CA SER A 110 -10.89 -21.72 -10.79
C SER A 110 -9.89 -21.67 -9.63
N ILE A 111 -10.32 -21.29 -8.42
CA ILE A 111 -9.48 -21.37 -7.20
C ILE A 111 -9.09 -22.82 -6.91
N GLU A 112 -10.07 -23.73 -6.89
CA GLU A 112 -9.80 -25.15 -6.62
C GLU A 112 -8.92 -25.80 -7.71
N ARG A 113 -9.08 -25.40 -8.98
CA ARG A 113 -8.20 -25.84 -10.08
C ARG A 113 -6.78 -25.31 -9.97
N LEU A 114 -6.56 -24.13 -9.40
CA LEU A 114 -5.22 -23.63 -9.17
C LEU A 114 -4.50 -24.41 -8.07
N LYS A 115 -5.22 -24.80 -7.00
CA LYS A 115 -4.66 -25.53 -5.85
C LYS A 115 -4.13 -26.93 -6.22
N ILE A 116 -4.61 -27.54 -7.30
CA ILE A 116 -4.10 -28.82 -7.79
C ILE A 116 -2.84 -28.68 -8.67
N ILE A 117 -2.45 -27.46 -9.06
CA ILE A 117 -1.26 -27.23 -9.87
C ILE A 117 -0.06 -27.10 -8.92
N PRO A 118 0.94 -28.02 -8.97
CA PRO A 118 2.00 -28.08 -7.95
C PRO A 118 2.86 -26.83 -7.83
N THR A 119 2.97 -26.04 -8.90
CA THR A 119 3.78 -24.81 -8.94
C THR A 119 3.01 -23.56 -8.50
N VAL A 120 1.72 -23.68 -8.22
CA VAL A 120 0.86 -22.55 -7.85
C VAL A 120 0.54 -22.63 -6.36
N GLU A 121 0.96 -21.63 -5.60
CA GLU A 121 0.65 -21.52 -4.19
C GLU A 121 -0.28 -20.32 -3.95
N ILE A 122 -1.46 -20.58 -3.36
CA ILE A 122 -2.39 -19.55 -2.88
C ILE A 122 -2.29 -19.54 -1.36
N SER A 123 -1.92 -18.39 -0.78
CA SER A 123 -1.87 -18.25 0.67
C SER A 123 -3.29 -18.41 1.27
N LYS A 124 -3.38 -19.01 2.46
CA LYS A 124 -4.68 -19.18 3.16
C LYS A 124 -5.41 -17.84 3.36
N SER A 125 -4.66 -16.77 3.60
CA SER A 125 -5.19 -15.42 3.71
C SER A 125 -5.85 -14.95 2.41
N LEU A 126 -5.13 -15.08 1.28
CA LEU A 126 -5.66 -14.70 -0.02
C LEU A 126 -6.87 -15.57 -0.40
N GLU A 127 -6.81 -16.90 -0.20
CA GLU A 127 -7.94 -17.80 -0.47
C GLU A 127 -9.21 -17.38 0.30
N LYS A 128 -9.07 -17.03 1.59
CA LYS A 128 -10.19 -16.56 2.40
C LYS A 128 -10.80 -15.28 1.82
N ARG A 129 -9.97 -14.29 1.48
CA ARG A 129 -10.42 -13.00 0.91
C ARG A 129 -11.12 -13.19 -0.44
N LEU A 130 -10.62 -14.11 -1.27
CA LEU A 130 -11.25 -14.45 -2.55
C LEU A 130 -12.65 -15.05 -2.34
N LYS A 131 -12.81 -15.95 -1.37
CA LYS A 131 -14.12 -16.53 -1.01
C LYS A 131 -15.09 -15.47 -0.46
N GLU A 132 -14.60 -14.54 0.35
CA GLU A 132 -15.38 -13.39 0.83
C GLU A 132 -15.82 -12.49 -0.33
N LEU A 133 -14.93 -12.19 -1.28
CA LEU A 133 -15.24 -11.42 -2.48
C LEU A 133 -16.37 -12.04 -3.32
N GLU A 134 -16.35 -13.37 -3.51
CA GLU A 134 -17.41 -14.10 -4.20
C GLU A 134 -18.75 -13.99 -3.45
N SER A 135 -18.72 -14.08 -2.11
CA SER A 135 -19.92 -13.88 -1.28
C SER A 135 -20.50 -12.48 -1.49
N TYR A 136 -19.68 -11.43 -1.47
CA TYR A 136 -20.13 -10.06 -1.71
C TYR A 136 -20.70 -9.86 -3.11
N ARG A 137 -20.06 -10.43 -4.13
CA ARG A 137 -20.57 -10.41 -5.50
C ARG A 137 -21.96 -11.03 -5.58
N ASN A 138 -22.20 -12.13 -4.89
CA ASN A 138 -23.50 -12.81 -4.90
C ASN A 138 -24.58 -12.01 -4.15
N ILE A 139 -24.25 -11.39 -3.01
CA ILE A 139 -25.16 -10.50 -2.29
C ILE A 139 -25.57 -9.31 -3.17
N ILE A 140 -24.60 -8.66 -3.82
CA ILE A 140 -24.82 -7.49 -4.70
C ILE A 140 -25.70 -7.84 -5.90
N MET A 141 -25.60 -9.06 -6.42
CA MET A 141 -26.33 -9.50 -7.61
C MET A 141 -27.73 -10.04 -7.31
N HIS A 142 -27.98 -10.55 -6.10
CA HIS A 142 -29.18 -11.36 -5.81
C HIS A 142 -29.99 -10.93 -4.57
N SER A 143 -29.58 -9.90 -3.81
CA SER A 143 -30.27 -9.49 -2.57
C SER A 143 -30.54 -7.98 -2.50
N GLU A 144 -31.60 -7.56 -1.78
CA GLU A 144 -31.76 -6.16 -1.33
C GLU A 144 -30.59 -5.80 -0.39
N PRO A 145 -29.85 -4.71 -0.65
CA PRO A 145 -28.49 -4.58 -0.15
C PRO A 145 -28.46 -4.04 1.29
N HIS A 146 -28.47 -4.92 2.28
CA HIS A 146 -27.78 -4.64 3.54
C HIS A 146 -26.33 -5.14 3.42
N LEU A 147 -25.49 -4.35 2.73
CA LEU A 147 -24.06 -4.62 2.64
C LEU A 147 -23.33 -4.04 3.85
N ASN A 148 -22.56 -4.89 4.53
CA ASN A 148 -21.64 -4.41 5.55
C ASN A 148 -20.38 -3.85 4.87
N GLU A 149 -20.42 -2.57 4.54
CA GLU A 149 -19.31 -1.89 3.88
C GLU A 149 -18.00 -1.93 4.69
N TYR A 150 -18.07 -1.99 6.01
CA TYR A 150 -16.87 -2.09 6.85
C TYR A 150 -16.12 -3.41 6.59
N GLN A 151 -16.84 -4.52 6.53
CA GLN A 151 -16.24 -5.83 6.22
C GLN A 151 -15.72 -5.89 4.77
N ILE A 152 -16.42 -5.27 3.83
CA ILE A 152 -15.96 -5.17 2.44
C ILE A 152 -14.66 -4.38 2.37
N ASN A 153 -14.57 -3.23 3.05
CA ASN A 153 -13.36 -2.43 3.11
C ASN A 153 -12.17 -3.23 3.67
N ILE A 154 -12.36 -3.99 4.75
CA ILE A 154 -11.33 -4.88 5.29
C ILE A 154 -10.90 -5.93 4.25
N THR A 155 -11.86 -6.52 3.55
CA THR A 155 -11.59 -7.56 2.54
C THR A 155 -10.86 -7.01 1.33
N LEU A 156 -11.10 -5.75 0.94
CA LEU A 156 -10.46 -5.11 -0.22
C LEU A 156 -9.13 -4.41 0.12
N ASP A 157 -8.89 -4.05 1.38
CA ASP A 157 -7.68 -3.34 1.83
C ASP A 157 -6.40 -4.17 1.55
N GLY A 158 -5.51 -3.67 0.70
CA GLY A 158 -4.32 -4.41 0.28
C GLY A 158 -4.57 -5.63 -0.63
N LEU A 159 -5.78 -5.81 -1.17
CA LEU A 159 -6.07 -6.93 -2.10
C LEU A 159 -5.26 -6.81 -3.38
N SER A 160 -5.05 -5.58 -3.86
CA SER A 160 -4.24 -5.33 -5.05
C SER A 160 -2.81 -5.83 -4.92
N ASP A 161 -2.19 -5.69 -3.74
CA ASP A 161 -0.84 -6.21 -3.48
C ASP A 161 -0.82 -7.74 -3.49
N ASP A 162 -1.72 -8.38 -2.74
CA ASP A 162 -1.78 -9.84 -2.70
C ASP A 162 -1.98 -10.43 -4.11
N LEU A 163 -2.84 -9.80 -4.92
CA LEU A 163 -3.06 -10.17 -6.31
C LEU A 163 -1.84 -9.90 -7.18
N ASP A 164 -1.22 -8.72 -7.08
CA ASP A 164 -0.03 -8.38 -7.86
C ASP A 164 1.11 -9.36 -7.55
N ILE A 165 1.36 -9.67 -6.28
CA ILE A 165 2.36 -10.67 -5.85
C ILE A 165 2.02 -12.05 -6.44
N PHE A 166 0.78 -12.51 -6.24
CA PHE A 166 0.34 -13.81 -6.73
C PHE A 166 0.48 -13.92 -8.26
N PHE A 167 0.04 -12.91 -9.01
CA PHE A 167 0.09 -12.91 -10.46
C PHE A 167 1.51 -12.71 -10.99
N ILE A 168 2.36 -11.90 -10.36
CA ILE A 168 3.78 -11.81 -10.74
C ILE A 168 4.44 -13.19 -10.62
N ASN A 169 4.22 -13.91 -9.51
CA ASN A 169 4.83 -15.22 -9.27
C ASN A 169 4.36 -16.28 -10.28
N ASN A 170 3.09 -16.25 -10.70
CA ASN A 170 2.50 -17.29 -11.55
C ASN A 170 2.44 -16.94 -13.05
N ILE A 171 2.42 -15.65 -13.40
CA ILE A 171 2.34 -15.18 -14.79
C ILE A 171 3.69 -14.62 -15.29
N GLY A 172 4.54 -14.14 -14.38
CA GLY A 172 5.84 -13.54 -14.68
C GLY A 172 5.74 -12.19 -15.37
N ALA A 173 6.79 -11.84 -16.13
CA ALA A 173 6.96 -10.53 -16.78
C ALA A 173 5.86 -10.13 -17.79
N LYS A 174 4.96 -11.06 -18.14
CA LYS A 174 3.79 -10.77 -19.00
C LYS A 174 2.66 -10.07 -18.21
N TYR A 175 2.62 -10.24 -16.90
CA TYR A 175 1.65 -9.56 -16.05
C TYR A 175 2.00 -8.08 -15.96
N LYS A 176 0.98 -7.23 -16.07
CA LYS A 176 1.10 -5.81 -15.76
C LYS A 176 0.31 -5.60 -14.48
N THR A 177 1.01 -5.18 -13.43
CA THR A 177 0.41 -4.86 -12.14
C THR A 177 -0.77 -3.90 -12.29
N ILE A 178 -1.68 -3.99 -11.33
CA ILE A 178 -2.79 -3.04 -11.20
C ILE A 178 -2.22 -1.64 -10.99
N SER A 179 -1.17 -1.54 -10.17
CA SER A 179 -0.36 -0.33 -10.01
C SER A 179 0.58 -0.12 -11.22
N GLY A 180 1.13 1.07 -11.36
CA GLY A 180 2.15 1.40 -12.34
C GLY A 180 3.51 0.75 -12.08
N TYR A 181 3.65 -0.13 -11.08
CA TYR A 181 4.91 -0.74 -10.66
C TYR A 181 5.64 -1.50 -11.78
N SER A 182 4.94 -2.34 -12.54
CA SER A 182 5.53 -3.05 -13.68
C SER A 182 6.06 -2.08 -14.74
N SER A 183 5.35 -0.97 -14.97
CA SER A 183 5.76 0.08 -15.90
C SER A 183 6.95 0.88 -15.36
N LEU A 184 7.00 1.13 -14.04
CA LEU A 184 8.12 1.76 -13.35
C LEU A 184 9.39 0.93 -13.54
N ILE A 185 9.35 -0.37 -13.20
CA ILE A 185 10.51 -1.27 -13.33
C ILE A 185 10.94 -1.42 -14.79
N LYS A 186 10.01 -1.72 -15.71
CA LYS A 186 10.33 -2.01 -17.11
C LYS A 186 11.01 -0.83 -17.83
N ASN A 187 10.59 0.39 -17.49
CA ASN A 187 11.11 1.60 -18.13
C ASN A 187 12.28 2.23 -17.37
N MET A 188 12.79 1.60 -16.31
CA MET A 188 13.81 2.20 -15.45
C MET A 188 15.08 2.59 -16.21
N SER A 189 15.57 1.77 -17.15
CA SER A 189 16.74 2.12 -17.98
C SER A 189 16.51 3.40 -18.81
N LYS A 190 15.31 3.55 -19.37
CA LYS A 190 14.89 4.75 -20.09
C LYS A 190 14.80 5.94 -19.14
N PHE A 191 14.26 5.76 -17.94
CA PHE A 191 14.17 6.82 -16.94
C PHE A 191 15.55 7.27 -16.46
N LYS A 192 16.48 6.36 -16.19
CA LYS A 192 17.88 6.68 -15.87
C LYS A 192 18.51 7.54 -16.94
N THR A 193 18.30 7.19 -18.21
CA THR A 193 18.80 7.98 -19.34
C THR A 193 18.19 9.39 -19.38
N LEU A 194 16.90 9.52 -19.08
CA LEU A 194 16.21 10.83 -19.04
C LEU A 194 16.65 11.68 -17.85
N LEU A 195 16.83 11.07 -16.68
CA LEU A 195 17.28 11.74 -15.45
C LEU A 195 18.74 12.19 -15.57
N ALA A 196 19.61 11.35 -16.15
CA ALA A 196 20.99 11.73 -16.44
C ALA A 196 21.08 12.94 -17.39
N LYS A 197 20.21 13.00 -18.42
CA LYS A 197 20.12 14.17 -19.31
C LYS A 197 19.67 15.45 -18.60
N LYS A 198 19.00 15.33 -17.45
CA LYS A 198 18.54 16.45 -16.62
C LYS A 198 19.48 16.70 -15.43
N GLU A 199 20.61 15.98 -15.34
CA GLU A 199 21.56 16.10 -14.23
C GLU A 199 20.95 15.75 -12.85
N LEU A 200 19.94 14.87 -12.83
CA LEU A 200 19.21 14.46 -11.63
C LEU A 200 19.76 13.14 -11.04
N GLU A 201 21.02 13.13 -10.65
CA GLU A 201 21.72 11.93 -10.14
C GLU A 201 21.14 11.45 -8.80
N LEU A 202 20.92 12.35 -7.84
CA LEU A 202 20.31 12.04 -6.55
C LEU A 202 18.90 11.45 -6.72
N LYS A 203 18.13 12.00 -7.67
CA LYS A 203 16.80 11.46 -8.00
C LYS A 203 16.91 10.04 -8.55
N THR A 204 17.88 9.78 -9.42
CA THR A 204 18.11 8.44 -9.97
C THR A 204 18.41 7.44 -8.87
N TYR A 205 19.35 7.77 -7.99
CA TYR A 205 19.72 6.95 -6.84
C TYR A 205 18.52 6.72 -5.91
N SER A 206 17.74 7.76 -5.62
CA SER A 206 16.54 7.63 -4.77
C SER A 206 15.51 6.65 -5.32
N ILE A 207 15.23 6.70 -6.63
CA ILE A 207 14.24 5.82 -7.25
C ILE A 207 14.76 4.39 -7.30
N ASP A 208 16.05 4.17 -7.54
CA ASP A 208 16.65 2.83 -7.48
C ASP A 208 16.51 2.21 -6.09
N THR A 209 16.84 2.97 -5.04
CA THR A 209 16.70 2.53 -3.64
C THR A 209 15.25 2.23 -3.29
N ILE A 210 14.31 3.10 -3.68
CA ILE A 210 12.88 2.86 -3.43
C ILE A 210 12.40 1.61 -4.17
N ILE A 211 12.76 1.43 -5.45
CA ILE A 211 12.38 0.21 -6.19
C ILE A 211 12.92 -1.05 -5.51
N LYS A 212 14.16 -1.00 -5.00
CA LYS A 212 14.76 -2.11 -4.24
C LYS A 212 13.93 -2.39 -2.97
N ALA A 213 13.58 -1.35 -2.21
CA ALA A 213 12.74 -1.45 -1.02
C ALA A 213 11.34 -2.00 -1.33
N LEU A 214 10.71 -1.57 -2.43
CA LEU A 214 9.41 -2.07 -2.88
C LEU A 214 9.46 -3.56 -3.23
N LYS A 215 10.52 -4.01 -3.93
CA LYS A 215 10.74 -5.43 -4.23
C LYS A 215 10.87 -6.26 -2.96
N HIS A 216 11.71 -5.84 -2.02
CA HIS A 216 11.95 -6.60 -0.79
C HIS A 216 10.75 -6.62 0.16
N SER A 217 9.91 -5.57 0.13
CA SER A 217 8.71 -5.45 0.95
C SER A 217 7.44 -6.02 0.29
N ASN A 218 7.54 -6.49 -0.95
CA ASN A 218 6.41 -6.93 -1.78
C ASN A 218 5.33 -5.85 -1.93
N ILE A 219 5.74 -4.59 -2.10
CA ILE A 219 4.82 -3.46 -2.30
C ILE A 219 4.80 -3.09 -3.78
N SER A 220 3.60 -3.04 -4.35
CA SER A 220 3.39 -2.69 -5.77
C SER A 220 2.88 -1.25 -5.91
N ILE A 221 3.77 -0.31 -6.27
CA ILE A 221 3.46 1.10 -6.55
C ILE A 221 4.23 1.63 -7.78
N GLY A 222 3.56 2.41 -8.62
CA GLY A 222 4.11 2.98 -9.85
C GLY A 222 4.70 4.38 -9.71
N SER A 223 5.10 4.94 -10.87
CA SER A 223 5.37 6.38 -11.00
C SER A 223 4.07 7.16 -10.93
N ASN A 224 4.12 8.33 -10.28
CA ASN A 224 2.95 9.22 -10.15
C ASN A 224 1.79 8.55 -9.41
N GLU A 225 2.11 7.82 -8.35
CA GLU A 225 1.15 7.08 -7.54
C GLU A 225 1.40 7.29 -6.06
N VAL A 226 0.31 7.21 -5.29
CA VAL A 226 0.33 7.25 -3.83
C VAL A 226 -0.32 5.97 -3.32
N LYS A 227 0.32 5.33 -2.34
CA LYS A 227 -0.16 4.08 -1.75
C LYS A 227 0.03 4.04 -0.25
N ARG A 228 -1.03 3.68 0.48
CA ARG A 228 -1.00 3.35 1.90
C ARG A 228 -0.75 1.87 2.12
N ILE A 229 0.11 1.55 3.08
CA ILE A 229 0.54 0.20 3.42
C ILE A 229 0.27 -0.03 4.91
N THR A 230 -0.66 -0.93 5.22
CA THR A 230 -1.09 -1.26 6.58
C THR A 230 -0.41 -2.52 7.14
N ASN A 231 0.18 -3.35 6.27
CA ASN A 231 0.92 -4.53 6.70
C ASN A 231 2.25 -4.15 7.36
N LEU A 232 2.32 -4.28 8.69
CA LEU A 232 3.49 -3.87 9.48
C LEU A 232 4.79 -4.57 9.07
N ASN A 233 4.74 -5.82 8.61
CA ASN A 233 5.93 -6.54 8.16
C ASN A 233 6.45 -5.96 6.84
N SER A 234 5.56 -5.64 5.89
CA SER A 234 5.92 -4.92 4.66
C SER A 234 6.47 -3.53 4.98
N CYS A 235 5.85 -2.77 5.89
CA CYS A 235 6.37 -1.48 6.34
C CYS A 235 7.76 -1.61 6.94
N THR A 236 7.97 -2.60 7.83
CA THR A 236 9.28 -2.86 8.47
C THR A 236 10.35 -3.13 7.42
N LYS A 237 10.08 -4.04 6.47
CA LYS A 237 11.02 -4.37 5.39
C LYS A 237 11.33 -3.15 4.51
N PHE A 238 10.31 -2.38 4.16
CA PHE A 238 10.47 -1.18 3.35
C PHE A 238 11.34 -0.13 4.06
N LEU A 239 11.01 0.22 5.31
CA LEU A 239 11.76 1.19 6.11
C LEU A 239 13.20 0.72 6.35
N THR A 240 13.40 -0.57 6.67
CA THR A 240 14.75 -1.14 6.87
C THR A 240 15.60 -1.00 5.62
N GLU A 241 15.03 -1.28 4.44
CA GLU A 241 15.79 -1.20 3.17
C GLU A 241 16.16 0.23 2.80
N ILE A 242 15.26 1.20 2.97
CA ILE A 242 15.56 2.61 2.62
C ILE A 242 16.59 3.23 3.57
N PHE A 243 16.54 2.89 4.88
CA PHE A 243 17.48 3.39 5.87
C PHE A 243 18.81 2.61 5.91
N ALA A 244 18.92 1.51 5.14
CA ALA A 244 20.19 0.84 4.88
C ALA A 244 20.97 1.46 3.68
N SER A 245 20.40 2.49 3.03
CA SER A 245 21.04 3.21 1.92
C SER A 245 21.77 4.47 2.40
N ASP A 246 22.52 5.10 1.49
CA ASP A 246 23.20 6.38 1.76
C ASP A 246 22.27 7.59 1.60
N LEU A 247 20.96 7.37 1.38
CA LEU A 247 19.99 8.46 1.31
C LEU A 247 19.87 9.15 2.67
N VAL A 248 19.90 10.48 2.64
CA VAL A 248 19.64 11.31 3.81
C VAL A 248 18.17 11.69 3.82
N PHE A 249 17.48 11.39 4.93
CA PHE A 249 16.07 11.71 5.08
C PHE A 249 15.89 12.91 6.01
N GLY A 250 15.19 13.93 5.53
CA GLY A 250 14.61 14.97 6.38
C GLY A 250 13.24 14.54 6.89
N THR A 251 12.83 15.08 8.04
CA THR A 251 11.49 14.90 8.58
C THR A 251 10.98 16.18 9.19
N ASP A 252 9.67 16.41 9.09
CA ASP A 252 8.94 17.35 9.94
C ASP A 252 8.00 16.55 10.86
N LEU A 253 8.00 16.86 12.17
CA LEU A 253 7.14 16.24 13.17
C LEU A 253 5.94 17.12 13.48
N TYR A 254 4.77 16.52 13.75
CA TYR A 254 3.53 17.30 13.89
C TYR A 254 3.20 17.78 15.29
N ASN A 255 3.89 17.32 16.32
CA ASN A 255 3.73 17.85 17.68
C ASN A 255 4.46 19.19 17.89
N GLY A 256 4.87 19.88 16.81
CA GLY A 256 5.59 21.15 16.89
C GLY A 256 7.07 21.01 17.24
N TYR A 257 7.57 19.77 17.39
CA TYR A 257 8.99 19.53 17.60
C TYR A 257 9.80 19.73 16.32
N CYS A 258 11.08 20.07 16.53
CA CYS A 258 12.00 20.42 15.46
C CYS A 258 12.08 19.33 14.39
N SER A 259 12.08 19.79 13.14
CA SER A 259 12.40 18.98 11.98
C SER A 259 13.85 18.52 12.04
N GLY A 260 14.15 17.37 11.45
CA GLY A 260 15.49 16.82 11.60
C GLY A 260 15.90 15.78 10.58
N ARG A 261 17.20 15.53 10.53
CA ARG A 261 17.82 14.46 9.77
C ARG A 261 17.56 13.13 10.46
N VAL A 262 16.67 12.34 9.89
CA VAL A 262 16.44 10.96 10.32
C VAL A 262 17.55 10.09 9.81
N THR A 263 18.25 9.43 10.73
CA THR A 263 19.36 8.51 10.38
C THR A 263 19.02 7.06 10.63
N LYS A 264 17.99 6.78 11.44
CA LYS A 264 17.60 5.41 11.78
C LYS A 264 16.11 5.33 12.09
N ILE A 265 15.46 4.29 11.58
CA ILE A 265 14.15 3.83 12.06
C ILE A 265 14.27 2.33 12.34
N LYS A 266 13.87 1.90 13.53
CA LYS A 266 13.87 0.48 13.93
C LYS A 266 12.56 0.10 14.60
N ARG A 267 12.16 -1.17 14.43
CA ARG A 267 11.02 -1.76 15.14
C ARG A 267 11.49 -2.29 16.50
N LYS A 268 10.95 -1.78 17.61
CA LYS A 268 11.27 -2.24 18.98
C LYS A 268 10.43 -3.44 19.40
N THR A 269 9.14 -3.40 19.09
CA THR A 269 8.17 -4.45 19.44
C THR A 269 7.22 -4.70 18.26
N ASP A 270 6.14 -5.46 18.47
CA ASP A 270 5.19 -5.80 17.40
C ASP A 270 4.64 -4.59 16.64
N ASN A 271 4.43 -3.45 17.30
CA ASN A 271 3.90 -2.26 16.65
C ASN A 271 4.61 -0.96 17.06
N ILE A 272 5.55 -0.99 18.01
CA ILE A 272 6.31 0.20 18.41
C ILE A 272 7.57 0.32 17.56
N PHE A 273 7.74 1.50 16.97
CA PHE A 273 8.89 1.91 16.20
C PHE A 273 9.60 3.06 16.92
N GLU A 274 10.91 3.11 16.73
CA GLU A 274 11.78 4.16 17.23
C GLU A 274 12.51 4.79 16.04
N MET A 275 12.49 6.12 15.99
CA MET A 275 13.13 6.93 14.99
C MET A 275 14.14 7.84 15.66
N PHE A 276 15.38 7.87 15.17
CA PHE A 276 16.43 8.73 15.69
C PHE A 276 16.70 9.88 14.72
N THR A 277 16.74 11.10 15.25
CA THR A 277 17.06 12.33 14.54
C THR A 277 18.37 12.90 15.05
N ALA A 278 19.31 13.12 14.12
CA ALA A 278 20.66 13.52 14.48
C ALA A 278 20.75 14.98 14.96
N ASP A 279 19.91 15.87 14.43
CA ASP A 279 20.05 17.32 14.63
C ASP A 279 19.72 17.77 16.07
N ASN A 280 18.83 17.03 16.74
CA ASN A 280 18.43 17.28 18.14
C ASN A 280 18.83 16.13 19.08
N ASN A 281 19.60 15.15 18.59
CA ASN A 281 20.01 13.95 19.32
C ASN A 281 18.84 13.27 20.08
N ALA A 282 17.69 13.14 19.43
CA ALA A 282 16.46 12.66 20.05
C ALA A 282 15.95 11.36 19.43
N TYR A 283 15.39 10.51 20.28
CA TYR A 283 14.67 9.30 19.92
C TYR A 283 13.18 9.52 20.02
N PHE A 284 12.50 9.27 18.91
CA PHE A 284 11.06 9.35 18.82
C PHE A 284 10.42 7.98 18.78
N GLU A 285 9.51 7.69 19.70
CA GLU A 285 8.78 6.44 19.77
C GLU A 285 7.32 6.61 19.36
N PHE A 286 6.82 5.72 18.51
CA PHE A 286 5.43 5.75 18.06
C PHE A 286 4.94 4.34 17.72
N LYS A 287 3.63 4.13 17.82
CA LYS A 287 2.98 2.89 17.38
C LYS A 287 2.64 2.99 15.91
N LEU A 288 3.39 2.31 15.05
CA LEU A 288 3.16 2.34 13.61
C LEU A 288 1.81 1.70 13.27
N LYS A 289 1.02 2.43 12.50
CA LYS A 289 -0.27 1.97 11.96
C LYS A 289 -0.20 1.71 10.46
N SER A 290 0.40 2.64 9.72
CA SER A 290 0.63 2.50 8.29
C SER A 290 1.74 3.43 7.82
N ILE A 291 2.28 3.17 6.63
CA ILE A 291 3.06 4.15 5.87
C ILE A 291 2.29 4.55 4.61
N ILE A 292 2.43 5.79 4.15
CA ILE A 292 1.88 6.25 2.87
C ILE A 292 3.05 6.69 2.00
N ILE A 293 3.26 5.99 0.89
CA ILE A 293 4.35 6.26 -0.06
C ILE A 293 3.77 7.05 -1.22
N ASN A 294 4.35 8.21 -1.52
CA ASN A 294 4.08 9.01 -2.70
C ASN A 294 5.30 8.97 -3.62
N ILE A 295 5.16 8.36 -4.80
CA ILE A 295 6.18 8.42 -5.85
C ILE A 295 5.71 9.43 -6.90
N PRO A 296 6.30 10.63 -6.98
CA PRO A 296 5.93 11.61 -8.00
C PRO A 296 6.31 11.11 -9.41
N LYS A 297 5.95 11.86 -10.44
CA LYS A 297 6.42 11.59 -11.82
C LYS A 297 7.92 11.43 -11.81
N ILE A 298 8.45 10.33 -12.35
CA ILE A 298 9.90 10.08 -12.31
C ILE A 298 10.69 11.22 -12.95
N VAL A 299 10.16 11.84 -14.01
CA VAL A 299 10.81 12.92 -14.74
C VAL A 299 10.78 14.28 -14.02
N SER A 300 10.13 14.38 -12.86
CA SER A 300 10.17 15.58 -12.01
C SER A 300 11.31 15.53 -11.01
N GLU A 301 11.68 16.70 -10.51
CA GLU A 301 12.72 16.88 -9.49
C GLU A 301 12.19 16.59 -8.08
N LYS A 302 10.87 16.40 -7.95
CA LYS A 302 10.19 16.21 -6.68
C LYS A 302 10.68 14.93 -5.98
N SER A 303 10.94 15.01 -4.68
CA SER A 303 11.27 13.91 -3.79
C SER A 303 10.11 12.93 -3.73
N PRO A 304 10.37 11.62 -3.76
CA PRO A 304 9.48 10.65 -3.16
C PRO A 304 9.25 11.01 -1.69
N ILE A 305 8.02 10.89 -1.21
CA ILE A 305 7.64 11.24 0.16
C ILE A 305 7.06 10.01 0.85
N ILE A 306 7.42 9.81 2.11
CA ILE A 306 6.90 8.72 2.94
C ILE A 306 6.25 9.33 4.18
N PHE A 307 4.94 9.25 4.29
CA PHE A 307 4.24 9.61 5.52
C PHE A 307 4.18 8.42 6.46
N ILE A 308 4.30 8.69 7.76
CA ILE A 308 4.14 7.70 8.81
C ILE A 308 2.83 8.00 9.54
N GLU A 309 1.94 7.02 9.65
CA GLU A 309 0.72 7.11 10.47
C GLU A 309 0.94 6.32 11.77
N SER A 310 0.67 6.97 12.90
CA SER A 310 0.65 6.35 14.22
C SER A 310 -0.75 5.94 14.66
N ASP A 311 -0.82 5.00 15.60
CA ASP A 311 -2.01 4.66 16.38
C ASP A 311 -1.84 5.04 17.85
N ASN A 312 -2.93 4.98 18.62
CA ASN A 312 -2.89 5.26 20.05
C ASN A 312 -2.02 4.25 20.81
N ILE A 313 -1.18 4.78 21.70
CA ILE A 313 -0.44 4.00 22.70
C ILE A 313 -1.18 4.10 24.03
N GLU A 314 -1.50 2.95 24.63
CA GLU A 314 -1.96 2.92 26.01
C GLU A 314 -0.81 3.36 26.91
N PHE A 315 -1.07 4.32 27.78
CA PHE A 315 -0.08 4.82 28.72
C PHE A 315 -0.67 4.83 30.13
N ASP A 316 0.17 4.49 31.10
CA ASP A 316 -0.17 4.55 32.51
C ASP A 316 0.42 5.83 33.09
N GLU A 317 -0.44 6.79 33.43
CA GLU A 317 -0.08 8.04 34.13
C GLU A 317 0.61 7.80 35.48
N LYS A 318 0.54 6.59 36.06
CA LYS A 318 1.27 6.26 37.28
C LYS A 318 2.76 5.99 37.02
N ILE A 319 3.06 5.43 35.85
CA ILE A 319 4.45 5.19 35.40
C ILE A 319 5.03 6.50 34.87
N TRP A 320 4.22 7.26 34.14
CA TRP A 320 4.60 8.52 33.53
C TRP A 320 4.01 9.68 34.30
N LYS A 321 4.85 10.33 35.11
CA LYS A 321 4.47 11.53 35.85
C LYS A 321 3.85 12.57 34.90
N LYS A 322 2.75 13.20 35.34
CA LYS A 322 1.96 14.16 34.53
C LYS A 322 2.78 15.32 33.98
N GLU A 323 3.85 15.70 34.69
CA GLU A 323 4.79 16.75 34.32
C GLU A 323 5.59 16.45 33.03
N TYR A 324 5.63 15.19 32.55
CA TYR A 324 6.23 14.84 31.25
C TYR A 324 5.26 14.92 30.06
N LEU A 325 3.96 15.05 30.35
CA LEU A 325 2.93 15.01 29.33
C LEU A 325 2.85 16.35 28.63
N GLU A 326 3.19 16.35 27.35
CA GLU A 326 3.02 17.49 26.48
C GLU A 326 1.83 17.30 25.57
N GLU A 327 1.11 18.38 25.33
CA GLU A 327 -0.03 18.40 24.43
C GLU A 327 0.10 19.55 23.44
N TYR A 328 0.38 19.21 22.18
CA TYR A 328 0.41 20.17 21.08
C TYR A 328 -0.72 19.86 20.11
N ARG A 329 -1.69 20.79 20.01
CA ARG A 329 -2.82 20.70 19.07
C ARG A 329 -3.48 19.29 19.07
N GLU A 330 -3.77 18.74 20.26
CA GLU A 330 -4.37 17.41 20.54
C GLU A 330 -3.44 16.20 20.37
N ILE A 331 -2.22 16.39 19.85
CA ILE A 331 -1.20 15.34 19.85
C ILE A 331 -0.58 15.30 21.24
N LYS A 332 -0.67 14.14 21.88
CA LYS A 332 -0.05 13.92 23.19
C LYS A 332 1.27 13.19 23.03
N SER A 333 2.31 13.72 23.63
CA SER A 333 3.61 13.07 23.73
C SER A 333 4.13 13.12 25.15
N ILE A 334 5.04 12.21 25.45
CA ILE A 334 5.78 12.20 26.71
C ILE A 334 7.23 12.49 26.38
N HIS A 335 7.77 13.50 27.04
CA HIS A 335 9.15 13.94 26.88
C HIS A 335 9.93 13.52 28.11
N TYR A 336 11.02 12.79 27.91
CA TYR A 336 11.82 12.26 29.01
C TYR A 336 13.26 12.04 28.59
N TYR A 337 14.18 12.07 29.56
CA TYR A 337 15.59 11.77 29.35
C TYR A 337 15.91 10.41 29.98
N GLN A 338 16.83 9.68 29.36
CA GLN A 338 17.26 8.38 29.85
C GLN A 338 18.78 8.34 29.93
N GLY A 339 19.31 7.96 31.10
CA GLY A 339 20.76 7.81 31.30
C GLY A 339 21.35 6.70 30.44
N LYS A 340 22.48 6.95 29.78
CA LYS A 340 23.11 5.96 28.88
C LYS A 340 23.56 4.68 29.60
N GLU A 341 24.06 4.78 30.83
CA GLU A 341 24.58 3.64 31.58
C GLU A 341 23.49 2.86 32.33
N ASN A 342 22.66 3.57 33.12
CA ASN A 342 21.69 2.92 34.01
C ASN A 342 20.30 2.74 33.40
N LYS A 343 20.02 3.37 32.25
CA LYS A 343 18.70 3.40 31.59
C LYS A 343 17.56 3.88 32.49
N GLU A 344 17.88 4.53 33.60
CA GLU A 344 16.89 5.16 34.46
C GLU A 344 16.33 6.40 33.77
N ILE A 345 15.03 6.64 33.97
CA ILE A 345 14.38 7.85 33.47
C ILE A 345 14.82 8.99 34.39
N VAL A 346 15.63 9.89 33.84
CA VAL A 346 16.15 11.06 34.54
C VAL A 346 15.26 12.22 34.12
N TYR A 347 14.66 12.87 35.10
CA TYR A 347 13.62 13.88 34.90
C TYR A 347 14.19 15.12 34.18
N SER A 348 13.36 15.82 33.40
CA SER A 348 13.64 17.20 32.97
C SER A 348 12.59 18.15 33.55
N GLY A 349 13.00 18.95 34.54
CA GLY A 349 12.49 20.32 34.60
C GLY A 349 12.99 21.09 33.36
N GLU A 350 12.60 22.36 33.23
CA GLU A 350 13.36 23.28 32.37
C GLU A 350 14.83 23.14 32.78
N ILE A 351 15.65 22.56 31.91
CA ILE A 351 17.09 22.74 32.02
C ILE A 351 17.23 24.21 31.68
N ASP A 352 17.29 25.06 32.71
CA ASP A 352 17.65 26.45 32.51
C ASP A 352 19.01 26.42 31.81
N ASP A 353 19.05 26.88 30.56
CA ASP A 353 20.28 27.01 29.76
C ASP A 353 21.33 27.93 30.46
N ASP A 354 20.96 28.55 31.58
CA ASP A 354 21.75 29.50 32.38
C ASP A 354 22.46 28.86 33.60
N ASP A 355 22.21 27.59 33.95
CA ASP A 355 22.89 26.92 35.08
C ASP A 355 24.14 26.14 34.61
N ASP A 356 25.24 26.87 34.44
CA ASP A 356 26.59 26.39 34.05
C ASP A 356 27.22 25.34 35.02
N GLU A 357 26.54 24.92 36.09
CA GLU A 357 27.07 24.04 37.15
C GLU A 357 26.51 22.61 37.16
N PHE A 358 25.61 22.23 36.26
CA PHE A 358 25.18 20.84 36.16
C PHE A 358 26.19 19.99 35.38
N GLU A 359 26.87 19.06 36.08
CA GLU A 359 27.54 17.92 35.43
C GLU A 359 26.47 17.06 34.75
N TYR A 360 26.19 17.32 33.48
CA TYR A 360 25.33 16.46 32.68
C TYR A 360 25.93 15.05 32.63
N GLU A 361 25.29 14.06 33.27
CA GLU A 361 25.51 12.69 32.80
C GLU A 361 25.09 12.63 31.32
N GLU A 362 25.73 11.80 30.50
CA GLU A 362 25.30 11.69 29.11
C GLU A 362 23.90 11.04 29.04
N PHE A 363 22.88 11.85 28.75
CA PHE A 363 21.50 11.40 28.56
C PHE A 363 21.11 11.35 27.08
N ASP A 364 20.23 10.42 26.75
CA ASP A 364 19.52 10.40 25.47
C ASP A 364 18.12 11.02 25.67
N SER A 365 17.73 11.95 24.78
CA SER A 365 16.40 12.56 24.79
C SER A 365 15.38 11.65 24.11
N TYR A 366 14.23 11.44 24.74
CA TYR A 366 13.16 10.61 24.22
C TYR A 366 11.84 11.35 24.17
N VAL A 367 11.10 11.09 23.09
CA VAL A 367 9.77 11.61 22.85
C VAL A 367 8.86 10.47 22.42
N ARG A 368 7.89 10.11 23.27
CA ARG A 368 6.93 9.03 22.98
C ARG A 368 5.58 9.60 22.60
N PHE A 369 5.13 9.32 21.38
CA PHE A 369 3.84 9.77 20.85
C PHE A 369 2.72 8.83 21.27
N LEU A 370 1.69 9.40 21.91
CA LEU A 370 0.59 8.64 22.51
C LEU A 370 -0.66 8.59 21.64
N THR A 371 -0.84 9.56 20.76
CA THR A 371 -2.07 9.72 19.97
C THR A 371 -1.92 9.22 18.54
N LYS A 372 -3.01 8.67 18.01
CA LYS A 372 -3.17 8.33 16.59
C LYS A 372 -3.13 9.58 15.72
N GLY A 373 -2.61 9.44 14.51
CA GLY A 373 -2.60 10.51 13.53
C GLY A 373 -1.53 10.28 12.47
N ILE A 374 -1.36 11.26 11.58
CA ILE A 374 -0.12 11.32 10.81
C ILE A 374 0.96 11.82 11.78
N TYR A 375 2.08 11.10 11.83
CA TYR A 375 3.15 11.26 12.82
C TYR A 375 4.31 12.11 12.30
N CYS A 376 4.76 11.80 11.08
CA CYS A 376 5.72 12.61 10.35
C CYS A 376 5.59 12.40 8.84
N PHE A 377 6.34 13.15 8.05
CA PHE A 377 6.68 12.76 6.69
C PHE A 377 8.19 12.78 6.50
N LEU A 378 8.69 11.88 5.67
CA LEU A 378 10.08 11.77 5.29
C LEU A 378 10.26 12.25 3.86
N ASN A 379 11.21 13.16 3.65
CA ASN A 379 11.68 13.57 2.33
C ASN A 379 13.16 13.23 2.17
N ILE A 380 13.62 13.13 0.93
CA ILE A 380 15.05 12.93 0.66
C ILE A 380 15.71 14.29 0.60
N HIS A 381 16.69 14.51 1.46
CA HIS A 381 17.43 15.76 1.52
C HIS A 381 18.16 16.01 0.19
N GLY A 382 18.06 17.24 -0.33
CA GLY A 382 18.58 17.62 -1.64
C GLY A 382 17.61 17.44 -2.81
N LEU A 383 16.42 16.85 -2.59
CA LEU A 383 15.34 16.85 -3.58
C LEU A 383 14.22 17.84 -3.20
N GLU A 384 13.65 18.50 -4.20
CA GLU A 384 12.53 19.43 -4.00
C GLU A 384 11.30 18.67 -3.48
N TYR A 385 10.50 19.24 -2.59
CA TYR A 385 9.18 18.67 -2.27
C TYR A 385 8.18 19.79 -2.08
N ASN A 386 6.89 19.45 -2.18
CA ASN A 386 5.85 20.43 -1.99
C ASN A 386 5.85 20.89 -0.53
N ARG A 387 6.17 22.16 -0.27
CA ARG A 387 6.11 22.74 1.09
C ARG A 387 4.71 22.70 1.68
N ASN A 388 3.68 22.60 0.81
CA ASN A 388 2.34 22.34 1.26
C ASN A 388 2.18 20.97 1.91
N TYR A 389 3.15 20.04 1.89
CA TYR A 389 3.05 18.81 2.69
C TYR A 389 3.09 19.11 4.18
N ALA A 390 3.91 20.07 4.63
CA ALA A 390 3.90 20.52 6.02
C ALA A 390 2.52 21.10 6.38
N LYS A 391 2.00 21.99 5.53
CA LYS A 391 0.66 22.58 5.71
C LYS A 391 -0.47 21.55 5.62
N LEU A 392 -0.41 20.65 4.64
CA LEU A 392 -1.34 19.55 4.43
C LEU A 392 -1.38 18.73 5.70
N VAL A 393 -0.25 18.44 6.35
CA VAL A 393 -0.35 17.62 7.54
C VAL A 393 -0.68 18.42 8.81
N GLU A 394 -0.31 19.71 8.90
CA GLU A 394 -0.77 20.61 9.97
C GLU A 394 -2.30 20.85 9.95
N GLU A 395 -2.90 20.91 8.77
CA GLU A 395 -4.34 21.13 8.57
C GLU A 395 -5.17 19.86 8.83
N LEU A 396 -4.54 18.68 8.88
CA LEU A 396 -5.23 17.39 8.81
C LEU A 396 -5.29 16.61 10.12
N ARG A 397 -5.52 17.35 11.21
CA ARG A 397 -5.69 16.94 12.63
C ARG A 397 -6.57 15.71 12.90
N ALA A 398 -7.49 15.37 12.00
CA ALA A 398 -8.43 14.25 12.14
C ALA A 398 -8.33 13.18 11.04
N MET A 399 -7.33 13.27 10.16
CA MET A 399 -7.18 12.30 9.09
C MET A 399 -6.48 11.03 9.57
N ASN A 400 -7.17 9.92 9.37
CA ASN A 400 -6.46 8.65 9.25
C ASN A 400 -5.70 8.60 7.92
N GLY A 401 -4.70 7.74 7.83
CA GLY A 401 -3.85 7.62 6.65
C GLY A 401 -4.64 7.32 5.36
N LYS A 402 -5.82 6.71 5.45
CA LYS A 402 -6.69 6.45 4.28
C LYS A 402 -7.18 7.76 3.66
N ARG A 403 -7.58 8.73 4.46
CA ARG A 403 -8.03 10.03 3.94
C ARG A 403 -6.87 10.82 3.34
N LEU A 404 -5.68 10.78 3.95
CA LEU A 404 -4.47 11.38 3.38
C LEU A 404 -4.09 10.75 2.03
N GLU A 405 -4.16 9.43 1.90
CA GLU A 405 -3.91 8.75 0.64
C GLU A 405 -4.86 9.23 -0.47
N VAL A 406 -6.15 9.37 -0.18
CA VAL A 406 -7.14 9.89 -1.14
C VAL A 406 -6.80 11.32 -1.55
N GLU A 407 -6.57 12.22 -0.59
CA GLU A 407 -6.25 13.62 -0.91
C GLU A 407 -4.95 13.77 -1.68
N LEU A 408 -3.92 13.00 -1.31
CA LEU A 408 -2.68 12.99 -2.06
C LEU A 408 -2.93 12.55 -3.50
N ARG A 409 -3.72 11.49 -3.73
CA ARG A 409 -4.10 10.98 -5.07
C ARG A 409 -4.83 12.02 -5.91
N GLU A 410 -5.77 12.75 -5.32
CA GLU A 410 -6.52 13.81 -6.00
C GLU A 410 -5.64 15.01 -6.36
N ASN A 411 -4.65 15.32 -5.52
CA ASN A 411 -3.70 16.42 -5.69
C ASN A 411 -2.37 15.99 -6.36
N ILE A 412 -2.25 14.77 -6.91
CA ILE A 412 -1.08 14.36 -7.72
C ILE A 412 -0.96 15.24 -9.00
N LEU A 413 -2.01 15.98 -9.36
CA LEU A 413 -2.04 16.89 -10.49
C LEU A 413 -1.62 18.31 -10.07
N GLU A 414 -0.31 18.54 -9.95
CA GLU A 414 0.45 19.73 -10.42
C GLU A 414 1.93 19.64 -10.00
#